data_AF-A0A927M039-F1
#
_entry.id   AF-A0A927M039-F1
#
_cell.length_a   1.000
_cell.length_b   1.000
_cell.length_c   1.000
_cell.angle_alpha   90.00
_cell.angle_beta   90.00
_cell.angle_gamma   90.00
#
_symmetry.space_group_name_H-M   'P 1'
#
loop_
_entity.id
_entity.type
_entity.pdbx_description
1 polymer ?
#
loop_
_entity_poly.entity_id
_entity_poly.type
_entity_poly.pdbx_seq_one_letter_code
_entity_poly.pdbx_strand_id
1 'polypeptide(L)'
;MGELRAAALGFSSCMRERGYDVPDPTFDERGMPGFAEPGLRGDQRYEAARAECRVALDEAAVAAGAPTKEEMTERLLAFAGCMRDRGVEMPDPAPDGGLRLDGALLSAPTWKPAAQACKEHLPAKYANLADGLPAGPKRTGQPK
;
A
#
# COMPACT_ATOMS: atom_id res chain seq x y z
N MET A 1 -8.97 13.02 15.31
CA MET A 1 -9.29 11.59 15.53
C MET A 1 -10.78 11.26 15.44
N GLY A 2 -11.70 12.09 15.96
CA GLY A 2 -13.15 11.85 15.82
C GLY A 2 -13.64 11.83 14.37
N GLU A 3 -13.10 12.72 13.54
CA GLU A 3 -13.47 12.85 12.13
C GLU A 3 -13.00 11.65 11.29
N LEU A 4 -11.77 11.18 11.49
CA LEU A 4 -11.25 9.93 10.89
C LEU A 4 -12.11 8.72 11.26
N ARG A 5 -12.52 8.61 12.54
CA ARG A 5 -13.40 7.54 13.00
C ARG A 5 -14.79 7.60 12.35
N ALA A 6 -15.36 8.79 12.24
CA ALA A 6 -16.64 9.00 11.56
C ALA A 6 -16.54 8.69 10.06
N ALA A 7 -15.50 9.16 9.38
CA ALA A 7 -15.27 8.87 7.97
C ALA A 7 -15.05 7.37 7.71
N ALA A 8 -14.39 6.66 8.62
CA ALA A 8 -14.19 5.22 8.53
C ALA A 8 -15.51 4.42 8.69
N LEU A 9 -16.41 4.86 9.58
CA LEU A 9 -17.77 4.29 9.69
C LEU A 9 -18.63 4.64 8.45
N GLY A 10 -18.43 5.83 7.90
CA GLY A 10 -19.05 6.28 6.66
C GLY A 10 -18.65 5.40 5.47
N PHE A 11 -17.37 5.03 5.37
CA PHE A 11 -16.89 4.10 4.36
C PHE A 11 -17.61 2.74 4.43
N SER A 12 -17.69 2.12 5.62
CA SER A 12 -18.38 0.82 5.75
C SER A 12 -19.87 0.92 5.42
N SER A 13 -20.52 2.03 5.77
CA SER A 13 -21.92 2.28 5.43
C SER A 13 -22.11 2.43 3.91
N CYS A 14 -21.27 3.23 3.25
CA CYS A 14 -21.26 3.43 1.81
C CYS A 14 -21.07 2.12 1.02
N MET A 15 -20.22 1.22 1.53
CA MET A 15 -19.98 -0.09 0.94
C MET A 15 -21.19 -1.03 1.10
N ARG A 16 -21.85 -1.01 2.26
CA ARG A 16 -23.10 -1.76 2.50
C ARG A 16 -24.23 -1.28 1.59
N GLU A 17 -24.36 0.03 1.37
CA GLU A 17 -25.33 0.59 0.42
C GLU A 17 -25.06 0.14 -1.03
N ARG A 18 -23.79 -0.10 -1.38
CA ARG A 18 -23.38 -0.67 -2.68
C ARG A 18 -23.50 -2.20 -2.74
N GLY A 19 -24.04 -2.84 -1.71
CA GLY A 19 -24.31 -4.28 -1.67
C GLY A 19 -23.15 -5.14 -1.18
N TYR A 20 -22.09 -4.54 -0.62
CA TYR A 20 -20.98 -5.26 -0.02
C TYR A 20 -21.17 -5.37 1.50
N ASP A 21 -21.37 -6.58 2.00
CA ASP A 21 -21.47 -6.85 3.43
C ASP A 21 -20.09 -6.75 4.09
N VAL A 22 -19.68 -5.52 4.39
CA VAL A 22 -18.44 -5.22 5.09
C VAL A 22 -18.73 -4.87 6.56
N PRO A 23 -18.00 -5.45 7.52
CA PRO A 23 -18.12 -5.07 8.91
C PRO A 23 -17.59 -3.64 9.13
N ASP A 24 -17.98 -3.05 10.26
CA ASP A 24 -17.42 -1.77 10.68
C ASP A 24 -15.92 -1.89 11.01
N PRO A 25 -15.13 -0.83 10.79
CA PRO A 25 -13.71 -0.84 11.10
C PRO A 25 -13.45 -0.99 12.60
N THR A 26 -12.39 -1.72 12.93
CA THR A 26 -11.76 -1.62 14.25
C THR A 26 -10.81 -0.43 14.27
N PHE A 27 -10.39 0.01 15.44
CA PHE A 27 -9.43 1.10 15.59
C PHE A 27 -8.28 0.64 16.48
N ASP A 28 -7.04 0.86 16.03
CA ASP A 28 -5.86 0.58 16.84
C ASP A 28 -5.64 1.66 17.92
N GLU A 29 -4.61 1.50 18.76
CA GLU A 29 -4.28 2.48 19.82
C GLU A 29 -3.93 3.87 19.28
N ARG A 30 -3.55 3.96 18.00
CA ARG A 30 -3.30 5.23 17.29
C ARG A 30 -4.56 5.77 16.63
N GLY A 31 -5.72 5.14 16.84
CA GLY A 31 -6.99 5.53 16.24
C GLY A 31 -7.05 5.32 14.72
N MET A 32 -6.17 4.50 14.16
CA MET A 32 -6.17 4.17 12.74
C MET A 32 -7.21 3.09 12.44
N PRO A 33 -8.06 3.26 11.40
CA PRO A 33 -9.10 2.31 11.08
C PRO A 33 -8.53 1.04 10.43
N GLY A 34 -8.86 -0.11 11.00
CA GLY A 34 -8.62 -1.44 10.46
C GLY A 34 -9.89 -2.00 9.84
N PHE A 35 -9.89 -2.23 8.53
CA PHE A 35 -11.02 -2.85 7.82
C PHE A 35 -10.75 -4.35 7.66
N ALA A 36 -11.69 -5.19 8.06
CA ALA A 36 -11.65 -6.60 7.69
C ALA A 36 -12.06 -6.71 6.21
N GLU A 37 -11.20 -7.32 5.39
CA GLU A 37 -11.48 -7.53 3.97
C GLU A 37 -11.86 -9.00 3.73
N PRO A 38 -13.15 -9.32 3.56
CA PRO A 38 -13.60 -10.69 3.37
C PRO A 38 -13.32 -11.14 1.93
N GLY A 39 -12.09 -11.55 1.60
CA GLY A 39 -11.77 -12.30 0.38
C GLY A 39 -12.13 -11.65 -0.98
N LEU A 40 -12.52 -10.37 -1.00
CA LEU A 40 -12.99 -9.64 -2.19
C LEU A 40 -11.86 -8.92 -2.97
N ARG A 41 -10.60 -9.05 -2.52
CA ARG A 41 -9.47 -8.43 -3.20
C ARG A 41 -9.35 -8.94 -4.64
N GLY A 42 -9.27 -8.00 -5.57
CA GLY A 42 -9.13 -8.29 -7.00
C GLY A 42 -10.46 -8.34 -7.76
N ASP A 43 -11.61 -8.19 -7.11
CA ASP A 43 -12.88 -7.95 -7.81
C ASP A 43 -12.97 -6.48 -8.26
N GLN A 44 -13.07 -6.25 -9.56
CA GLN A 44 -13.06 -4.88 -10.12
C GLN A 44 -14.23 -4.03 -9.64
N ARG A 45 -15.41 -4.64 -9.41
CA ARG A 45 -16.59 -3.90 -8.95
C ARG A 45 -16.41 -3.46 -7.51
N TYR A 46 -15.83 -4.32 -6.68
CA TYR A 46 -15.51 -4.01 -5.30
C TYR A 46 -14.45 -2.91 -5.19
N GLU A 47 -13.37 -2.99 -5.97
CA GLU A 47 -12.33 -1.96 -5.98
C GLU A 47 -12.86 -0.60 -6.47
N ALA A 48 -13.73 -0.59 -7.48
CA ALA A 48 -14.40 0.64 -7.93
C ALA A 48 -15.30 1.25 -6.84
N ALA A 49 -16.17 0.43 -6.24
CA ALA A 49 -17.02 0.85 -5.12
C ALA A 49 -16.20 1.40 -3.95
N ARG A 50 -15.07 0.74 -3.63
CA ARG A 50 -14.12 1.21 -2.62
C ARG A 50 -13.54 2.57 -2.98
N ALA A 51 -13.04 2.73 -4.20
CA ALA A 51 -12.43 3.99 -4.62
C ALA A 51 -13.42 5.17 -4.45
N GLU A 52 -14.69 4.97 -4.80
CA GLU A 52 -15.73 5.98 -4.60
C GLU A 52 -16.02 6.24 -3.11
N CYS A 53 -16.17 5.18 -2.31
CA CYS A 53 -16.51 5.30 -0.89
C CYS A 53 -15.36 5.81 -0.01
N ARG A 54 -14.10 5.72 -0.47
CA ARG A 54 -12.91 6.08 0.31
C ARG A 54 -12.53 7.54 0.26
N VAL A 55 -13.09 8.34 -0.65
CA VAL A 55 -12.67 9.75 -0.84
C VAL A 55 -12.68 10.53 0.48
N ALA A 56 -13.81 10.54 1.20
CA ALA A 56 -13.91 11.24 2.49
C ALA A 56 -13.04 10.62 3.59
N LEU A 57 -12.79 9.30 3.53
CA LEU A 57 -11.90 8.62 4.47
C LEU A 57 -10.44 9.00 4.24
N ASP A 58 -10.01 9.06 2.98
CA ASP A 58 -8.64 9.40 2.62
C ASP A 58 -8.36 10.88 2.94
N GLU A 59 -9.32 11.78 2.70
CA GLU A 59 -9.25 13.19 3.13
C GLU A 59 -9.13 13.32 4.66
N ALA A 60 -9.96 12.60 5.42
CA ALA A 60 -9.90 12.60 6.88
C ALA A 60 -8.59 11.98 7.41
N ALA A 61 -8.01 11.01 6.70
CA ALA A 61 -6.72 10.43 7.03
C ALA A 61 -5.59 11.44 6.80
N VAL A 62 -5.59 12.17 5.68
CA VAL A 62 -4.63 13.24 5.40
C VAL A 62 -4.73 14.35 6.46
N ALA A 63 -5.95 14.78 6.82
CA ALA A 63 -6.17 15.74 7.90
C ALA A 63 -5.67 15.24 9.27
N ALA A 64 -5.63 13.93 9.47
CA ALA A 64 -5.07 13.29 10.66
C ALA A 64 -3.54 13.04 10.59
N GLY A 65 -2.87 13.53 9.54
CA GLY A 65 -1.41 13.42 9.37
C GLY A 65 -0.94 12.19 8.59
N ALA A 66 -1.84 11.49 7.88
CA ALA A 66 -1.42 10.49 6.91
C ALA A 66 -0.78 11.18 5.69
N PRO A 67 0.27 10.59 5.09
CA PRO A 67 0.89 11.15 3.89
C PRO A 67 -0.09 11.09 2.71
N THR A 68 -0.11 12.17 1.93
CA THR A 68 -0.87 12.28 0.67
C THR A 68 -0.33 11.33 -0.39
N LYS A 69 -1.11 11.12 -1.46
CA LYS A 69 -0.66 10.29 -2.59
C LYS A 69 0.59 10.88 -3.24
N GLU A 70 0.67 12.20 -3.30
CA GLU A 70 1.79 12.96 -3.84
C GLU A 70 3.04 12.72 -3.00
N GLU A 71 2.98 12.94 -1.67
CA GLU A 71 4.10 12.69 -0.76
C GLU A 71 4.57 11.23 -0.80
N MET A 72 3.62 10.29 -0.91
CA MET A 72 3.93 8.88 -1.07
C MET A 72 4.67 8.61 -2.38
N THR A 73 4.25 9.26 -3.47
CA THR A 73 4.87 9.12 -4.80
C THR A 73 6.27 9.73 -4.80
N GLU A 74 6.47 10.89 -4.19
CA GLU A 74 7.78 11.53 -4.05
C GLU A 74 8.75 10.67 -3.25
N ARG A 75 8.29 10.09 -2.13
CA ARG A 75 9.09 9.15 -1.32
C ARG A 75 9.51 7.91 -2.12
N LEU A 76 8.59 7.38 -2.94
CA LEU A 76 8.88 6.25 -3.84
C LEU A 76 9.87 6.61 -4.95
N LEU A 77 9.74 7.81 -5.54
CA LEU A 77 10.69 8.32 -6.54
C LEU A 77 12.09 8.50 -5.94
N ALA A 78 12.18 9.04 -4.72
CA ALA A 78 13.44 9.18 -4.00
C ALA A 78 14.09 7.81 -3.74
N PHE A 79 13.29 6.81 -3.36
CA PHE A 79 13.77 5.43 -3.23
C PHE A 79 14.28 4.87 -4.56
N ALA A 80 13.53 5.03 -5.65
CA ALA A 80 13.95 4.58 -6.98
C ALA A 80 15.23 5.25 -7.46
N GLY A 81 15.38 6.56 -7.24
CA GLY A 81 16.64 7.29 -7.49
C GLY A 81 17.80 6.69 -6.70
N CYS A 82 17.64 6.54 -5.39
CA CYS A 82 18.67 5.99 -4.50
C CYS A 82 19.11 4.56 -4.90
N MET A 83 18.18 3.74 -5.38
CA MET A 83 18.44 2.38 -5.87
C MET A 83 19.22 2.40 -7.19
N ARG A 84 18.84 3.27 -8.13
CA ARG A 84 19.56 3.46 -9.41
C ARG A 84 21.01 3.88 -9.18
N ASP A 85 21.25 4.81 -8.25
CA ASP A 85 22.61 5.24 -7.86
C ASP A 85 23.47 4.10 -7.30
N ARG A 86 22.83 3.07 -6.74
CA ARG A 86 23.48 1.86 -6.20
C ARG A 86 23.55 0.72 -7.21
N GLY A 87 23.25 0.98 -8.48
CA GLY A 87 23.31 0.01 -9.57
C GLY A 87 22.13 -0.95 -9.62
N VAL A 88 21.01 -0.61 -8.98
CA VAL A 88 19.75 -1.36 -9.09
C VAL A 88 18.78 -0.57 -9.95
N GLU A 89 18.52 -1.06 -11.16
CA GLU A 89 17.56 -0.44 -12.06
C GLU A 89 16.13 -0.63 -11.53
N MET A 90 15.60 0.43 -10.90
CA MET A 90 14.25 0.45 -10.34
C MET A 90 13.31 1.24 -11.25
N PRO A 91 12.14 0.68 -11.61
CA PRO A 91 11.10 1.43 -12.30
C PRO A 91 10.47 2.48 -11.38
N ASP A 92 10.09 3.61 -11.96
CA ASP A 92 9.36 4.67 -11.26
C ASP A 92 7.94 4.18 -10.84
N PRO A 93 7.35 4.75 -9.77
CA PRO A 93 6.00 4.41 -9.33
C PRO A 93 4.96 4.73 -10.40
N ALA A 94 3.93 3.89 -10.47
CA ALA A 94 2.82 4.09 -11.39
C ALA A 94 1.91 5.26 -10.94
N PRO A 95 1.10 5.83 -11.84
CA PRO A 95 0.20 6.96 -11.52
C PRO A 95 -0.84 6.65 -10.43
N ASP A 96 -1.06 5.37 -10.12
CA ASP A 96 -1.90 4.88 -9.03
C ASP A 96 -1.19 4.94 -7.66
N GLY A 97 0.10 5.29 -7.61
CA GLY A 97 0.89 5.40 -6.38
C GLY A 97 1.47 4.05 -5.90
N GLY A 98 1.53 3.05 -6.80
CA GLY A 98 2.12 1.73 -6.56
C GLY A 98 3.48 1.53 -7.22
N LEU A 99 4.36 0.74 -6.60
CA LEU A 99 5.56 0.21 -7.24
C LEU A 99 5.23 -1.06 -8.04
N ARG A 100 5.69 -1.14 -9.29
CA ARG A 100 5.61 -2.35 -10.11
C ARG A 100 6.98 -3.01 -10.17
N LEU A 101 7.28 -3.80 -9.14
CA LEU A 101 8.57 -4.48 -9.03
C LEU A 101 8.50 -5.87 -9.63
N ASP A 102 9.50 -6.21 -10.43
CA ASP A 102 9.67 -7.55 -10.95
C ASP A 102 10.28 -8.50 -9.90
N GLY A 103 9.94 -9.79 -9.98
CA GLY A 103 10.45 -10.81 -9.06
C GLY A 103 11.95 -11.06 -9.18
N ALA A 104 12.51 -10.92 -10.39
CA ALA A 104 13.95 -11.03 -10.61
C ALA A 104 14.70 -9.81 -10.04
N LEU A 105 14.11 -8.61 -10.13
CA LEU A 105 14.66 -7.41 -9.49
C LEU A 105 14.75 -7.58 -7.97
N LEU A 106 13.68 -8.07 -7.34
CA LEU A 106 13.62 -8.32 -5.90
C LEU A 106 14.56 -9.45 -5.44
N SER A 107 14.85 -10.40 -6.33
CA SER A 107 15.75 -11.53 -6.06
C SER A 107 17.21 -11.22 -6.40
N ALA A 108 17.49 -10.05 -6.97
CA ALA A 108 18.85 -9.67 -7.35
C ALA A 108 19.74 -9.59 -6.10
N PRO A 109 20.99 -10.07 -6.17
CA PRO A 109 21.90 -10.01 -5.03
C PRO A 109 22.22 -8.56 -4.59
N THR A 110 22.08 -7.60 -5.50
CA THR A 110 22.24 -6.17 -5.28
C THR A 110 21.03 -5.51 -4.62
N TRP A 111 19.85 -6.14 -4.64
CA TRP A 111 18.61 -5.58 -4.10
C TRP A 111 18.73 -5.29 -2.60
N LYS A 112 18.96 -6.32 -1.80
CA LYS A 112 18.97 -6.23 -0.34
C LYS A 112 19.94 -5.16 0.20
N PRO A 113 21.22 -5.12 -0.21
CA PRO A 113 22.13 -4.08 0.28
C PRO A 113 21.70 -2.68 -0.17
N ALA A 114 21.21 -2.53 -1.40
CA ALA A 114 20.75 -1.22 -1.88
C ALA A 114 19.48 -0.76 -1.14
N ALA A 115 18.50 -1.65 -0.99
CA ALA A 115 17.23 -1.34 -0.35
C ALA A 115 17.41 -1.00 1.14
N GLN A 116 18.34 -1.67 1.84
CA GLN A 116 18.70 -1.32 3.22
C GLN A 116 19.36 0.07 3.31
N ALA A 117 20.23 0.41 2.36
CA ALA A 117 20.87 1.71 2.32
C ALA A 117 19.91 2.85 1.91
N CYS A 118 18.81 2.52 1.23
CA CYS A 118 17.79 3.47 0.77
C CYS A 118 16.50 3.46 1.61
N LYS A 119 16.44 2.64 2.68
CA LYS A 119 15.22 2.39 3.45
C LYS A 119 14.53 3.63 4.01
N GLU A 120 15.29 4.70 4.27
CA GLU A 120 14.76 5.95 4.84
C GLU A 120 13.79 6.67 3.90
N HIS A 121 13.93 6.43 2.59
CA HIS A 121 13.02 6.95 1.58
C HIS A 121 11.71 6.15 1.53
N LEU A 122 11.66 4.93 2.04
CA LEU A 122 10.47 4.09 1.96
C LEU A 122 9.34 4.65 2.84
N PRO A 123 8.13 4.81 2.29
CA PRO A 123 6.94 4.99 3.10
C PRO A 123 6.73 3.85 4.08
N ALA A 124 6.08 4.12 5.21
CA ALA A 124 5.79 3.12 6.24
C ALA A 124 5.08 1.87 5.67
N LYS A 125 4.21 2.04 4.67
CA LYS A 125 3.53 0.91 3.99
C LYS A 125 4.49 -0.07 3.29
N TYR A 126 5.71 0.37 3.00
CA TYR A 126 6.76 -0.41 2.34
C TYR A 126 7.96 -0.66 3.25
N ALA A 127 7.87 -0.45 4.57
CA ALA A 127 9.01 -0.62 5.47
C ALA A 127 9.69 -2.00 5.31
N ASN A 128 8.89 -3.06 5.12
CA ASN A 128 9.38 -4.43 4.95
C ASN A 128 10.00 -4.70 3.56
N LEU A 129 9.86 -3.79 2.59
CA LEU A 129 10.40 -3.97 1.24
C LEU A 129 11.94 -4.00 1.25
N ALA A 130 12.56 -3.27 2.19
CA ALA A 130 14.02 -3.28 2.39
C ALA A 130 14.57 -4.60 2.91
N ASP A 131 13.75 -5.38 3.62
CA ASP A 131 14.13 -6.69 4.15
C ASP A 131 13.94 -7.82 3.11
N GLY A 132 13.28 -7.51 1.99
CA GLY A 132 12.88 -8.42 0.93
C GLY A 132 11.40 -8.83 1.08
N LEU A 133 10.72 -9.12 -0.05
CA LEU A 133 9.39 -9.73 0.05
C LEU A 133 9.51 -11.08 0.78
N PRO A 134 8.58 -11.42 1.70
CA PRO A 134 8.51 -12.77 2.21
C PRO A 134 8.45 -13.71 1.00
N ALA A 135 9.21 -14.80 1.02
CA ALA A 135 9.10 -15.81 -0.02
C ALA A 135 7.62 -16.14 -0.20
N GLY A 136 7.03 -15.68 -1.31
CA GLY A 136 5.66 -16.03 -1.64
C GLY A 136 5.53 -17.55 -1.57
N PRO A 137 4.32 -18.09 -1.32
CA PRO A 137 4.13 -19.53 -1.28
C PRO A 137 4.78 -20.11 -2.54
N LYS A 138 5.75 -21.02 -2.36
CA LYS A 138 6.44 -21.67 -3.47
C LYS A 138 5.34 -22.20 -4.39
N ARG A 139 5.16 -21.61 -5.57
CA ARG A 139 4.29 -22.20 -6.59
C ARG A 139 4.95 -23.52 -6.94
N THR A 140 4.39 -24.61 -6.43
CA THR A 140 4.81 -25.97 -6.74
C THR A 140 4.56 -26.20 -8.23
N GLY A 141 5.53 -25.86 -9.08
CA GLY A 141 5.37 -26.02 -10.53
C GLY A 141 6.38 -25.33 -11.45
N GLN A 142 7.57 -24.91 -11.00
CA GLN A 142 8.60 -24.43 -11.93
C GLN A 142 9.57 -25.58 -12.25
N PRO A 143 9.67 -26.05 -13.50
CA PRO A 143 10.60 -27.12 -13.86
C PRO A 143 12.05 -26.64 -13.80
N LYS A 144 12.95 -27.60 -13.52
CA LYS A 144 14.39 -27.43 -13.36
C LYS A 144 15.09 -26.97 -14.63
#